data_AF-A0A6I2VT64-F1
#
_entry.id   AF-A0A6I2VT64-F1
#
_cell.length_a   1.000
_cell.length_b   1.000
_cell.length_c   1.000
_cell.angle_alpha   90.00
_cell.angle_beta   90.00
_cell.angle_gamma   90.00
#
_symmetry.space_group_name_H-M   'P 1'
#
loop_
_entity.id
_entity.type
_entity.pdbx_description
1 polymer ?
#
loop_
_entity_poly.entity_id
_entity_poly.type
_entity_poly.pdbx_seq_one_letter_code
_entity_poly.pdbx_strand_id
1 'polypeptide(L)'
;MTITVFVARSVVTLDSAVDFANAVAVQDGRVLHTGRLEEVLSDLQGQDLVVNEQFADQVIVPGFIEAHSHIQGEGALARYPWVGAYPRRAVDGSFQPGCPTIDDVIARLHKAHEELKDPTETLVAVGFDKSMVGDATITRHMLDAISESRPIWVQQSNGHVGHANTAMLNKAGVDDSNTEEGVHRDETGDLTGEIRELSLALFLGKHVNLNDGGEASIWDGGHLSRQAGCTMVTELAFRPAKGETEAYAAVVNNPQFPVRVRFAPLITFMSVRNSPEKVFAEVQELEKFSTDKFAMGPLKFISDGSIQGRTARMRWPGYCCGSPNGLWLGDPEKLYQQMLPFHKAGYQIAMHANGDEAIEAGVGVFHRLLETHPRFDHRHRLEHVQMASDAMFRRMKSLGICVNLFANHVYFWGDTHRHDTMGPAKARHLDAVGTAVRMGIPHSIHSDAPVTPLAPLFTMWCAVNRITSSGHV
;
A
#
# COMPACT_ATOMS: atom_id res chain seq x y z
N MET A 1 -23.94 6.46 32.44
CA MET A 1 -22.76 6.82 31.65
C MET A 1 -23.15 8.01 30.81
N THR A 2 -22.37 9.10 30.86
CA THR A 2 -22.68 10.35 30.18
C THR A 2 -22.65 10.16 28.66
N ILE A 3 -23.67 10.65 27.96
CA ILE A 3 -23.72 10.69 26.50
C ILE A 3 -23.18 12.06 26.06
N THR A 4 -22.22 12.07 25.14
CA THR A 4 -21.75 13.31 24.53
C THR A 4 -22.44 13.52 23.19
N VAL A 5 -23.14 14.63 23.02
CA VAL A 5 -23.77 15.03 21.75
C VAL A 5 -22.86 16.06 21.08
N PHE A 6 -22.18 15.66 20.02
CA PHE A 6 -21.36 16.57 19.22
C PHE A 6 -22.23 17.29 18.19
N VAL A 7 -22.19 18.61 18.19
CA VAL A 7 -22.88 19.48 17.23
C VAL A 7 -21.94 19.80 16.07
N ALA A 8 -22.46 19.80 14.85
CA ALA A 8 -21.73 20.14 13.65
C ALA A 8 -22.60 20.87 12.63
N ARG A 9 -21.99 21.52 11.64
CA ARG A 9 -22.72 22.14 10.52
C ARG A 9 -23.49 21.09 9.73
N SER A 10 -22.86 19.92 9.55
CA SER A 10 -23.47 18.74 8.95
C SER A 10 -22.72 17.49 9.42
N VAL A 11 -23.45 16.39 9.57
CA VAL A 11 -22.92 15.05 9.79
C VAL A 11 -23.30 14.19 8.58
N VAL A 12 -22.30 13.66 7.88
CA VAL A 12 -22.50 12.67 6.81
C VAL A 12 -22.67 11.31 7.47
N THR A 13 -23.89 10.78 7.48
CA THR A 13 -24.21 9.51 8.17
C THR A 13 -23.98 8.28 7.29
N LEU A 14 -24.10 8.44 5.96
CA LEU A 14 -24.23 7.36 4.97
C LEU A 14 -25.45 6.44 5.20
N ASP A 15 -26.36 6.82 6.09
CA ASP A 15 -27.62 6.12 6.33
C ASP A 15 -28.71 6.73 5.44
N SER A 16 -29.25 5.94 4.51
CA SER A 16 -30.32 6.38 3.61
C SER A 16 -31.63 6.75 4.31
N ALA A 17 -31.82 6.33 5.57
CA ALA A 17 -32.99 6.70 6.37
C ALA A 17 -32.84 8.07 7.05
N VAL A 18 -31.65 8.66 7.06
CA VAL A 18 -31.37 9.98 7.65
C VAL A 18 -31.09 10.96 6.53
N ASP A 19 -32.05 11.85 6.25
CA ASP A 19 -31.96 12.83 5.17
C ASP A 19 -30.99 13.99 5.50
N PHE A 20 -30.90 14.35 6.77
CA PHE A 20 -30.02 15.39 7.28
C PHE A 20 -29.66 15.13 8.74
N ALA A 21 -28.40 15.39 9.10
CA ALA A 21 -27.94 15.38 10.48
C ALA A 21 -27.00 16.55 10.75
N ASN A 22 -27.14 17.17 11.92
CA ASN A 22 -26.23 18.19 12.45
C ASN A 22 -25.79 17.87 13.90
N ALA A 23 -26.13 16.67 14.38
CA ALA A 23 -25.70 16.15 15.67
C ALA A 23 -25.37 14.66 15.61
N VAL A 24 -24.40 14.23 16.41
CA VAL A 24 -24.08 12.81 16.67
C VAL A 24 -23.94 12.59 18.17
N ALA A 25 -24.76 11.69 18.72
CA ALA A 25 -24.69 11.27 20.11
C ALA A 25 -23.76 10.05 20.24
N VAL A 26 -22.79 10.13 21.15
CA VAL A 26 -21.79 9.09 21.38
C VAL A 26 -21.81 8.66 22.83
N GLN A 27 -21.80 7.35 23.06
CA GLN A 27 -21.65 6.73 24.37
C GLN A 27 -20.66 5.57 24.24
N ASP A 28 -19.66 5.53 25.13
CA ASP A 28 -18.62 4.49 25.17
C ASP A 28 -17.94 4.20 23.81
N GLY A 29 -17.66 5.27 23.05
CA GLY A 29 -17.01 5.20 21.74
C GLY A 29 -17.88 4.62 20.62
N ARG A 30 -19.20 4.48 20.84
CA ARG A 30 -20.18 4.03 19.85
C ARG A 30 -21.16 5.15 19.54
N VAL A 31 -21.55 5.24 18.26
CA VAL A 31 -22.63 6.13 17.83
C VAL A 31 -23.94 5.55 18.35
N LEU A 32 -24.65 6.34 19.15
CA LEU A 32 -25.96 6.00 19.71
C LEU A 32 -27.10 6.56 18.85
N HIS A 33 -26.93 7.79 18.33
CA HIS A 33 -27.94 8.49 17.53
C HIS A 33 -27.28 9.50 16.59
N THR A 34 -27.89 9.73 15.43
CA THR A 34 -27.56 10.82 14.50
C THR A 34 -28.84 11.41 13.94
N GLY A 35 -28.92 12.73 13.83
CA GLY A 35 -30.09 13.40 13.28
C GLY A 35 -30.02 14.91 13.47
N ARG A 36 -31.18 15.57 13.48
CA ARG A 36 -31.25 16.97 13.89
C ARG A 36 -31.01 17.06 15.39
N LEU A 37 -30.28 18.07 15.84
CA LEU A 37 -29.96 18.28 17.26
C LEU A 37 -31.22 18.24 18.15
N GLU A 38 -32.29 18.89 17.72
CA GLU A 38 -33.57 18.93 18.45
C GLU A 38 -34.19 17.53 18.61
N GLU A 39 -34.13 16.70 17.57
CA GLU A 39 -34.63 15.32 17.58
C GLU A 39 -33.76 14.44 18.49
N VAL A 40 -32.44 14.54 18.35
CA VAL A 40 -31.46 13.81 19.19
C VAL A 40 -31.67 14.13 20.68
N LEU A 41 -31.84 15.41 21.02
CA LEU A 41 -32.07 15.84 22.41
C LEU A 41 -33.44 15.40 22.93
N SER A 42 -34.47 15.40 22.09
CA SER A 42 -35.81 14.92 22.43
C SER A 42 -35.82 13.41 22.68
N ASP A 43 -35.22 12.62 21.79
CA ASP A 43 -35.18 11.16 21.88
C ASP A 43 -34.36 10.68 23.09
N LEU A 44 -33.38 11.47 23.51
CA LEU A 44 -32.51 11.18 24.66
C LEU A 44 -32.93 11.93 25.93
N GLN A 45 -34.14 12.49 25.97
CA GLN A 45 -34.63 13.21 27.14
C GLN A 45 -34.59 12.34 28.40
N GLY A 46 -34.08 12.90 29.50
CA GLY A 46 -33.96 12.21 30.78
C GLY A 46 -32.68 11.36 30.93
N GLN A 47 -31.84 11.28 29.90
CA GLN A 47 -30.49 10.75 30.00
C GLN A 47 -29.51 11.81 30.53
N ASP A 48 -28.34 11.37 31.02
CA ASP A 48 -27.22 12.24 31.36
C ASP A 48 -26.48 12.68 30.08
N LEU A 49 -26.69 13.93 29.66
CA LEU A 49 -26.21 14.47 28.39
C LEU A 49 -25.23 15.63 28.57
N VAL A 50 -24.19 15.67 27.74
CA VAL A 50 -23.31 16.82 27.54
C VAL A 50 -23.31 17.21 26.07
N VAL A 51 -23.72 18.45 25.77
CA VAL A 51 -23.63 19.01 24.42
C VAL A 51 -22.22 19.58 24.21
N ASN A 52 -21.58 19.18 23.11
CA ASN A 52 -20.25 19.63 22.72
C ASN A 52 -20.31 20.34 21.36
N GLU A 53 -20.02 21.65 21.36
CA GLU A 53 -20.08 22.51 20.18
C GLU A 53 -18.72 22.68 19.46
N GLN A 54 -17.69 21.92 19.85
CA GLN A 54 -16.34 22.02 19.28
C GLN A 54 -16.32 21.94 17.73
N PHE A 55 -17.29 21.25 17.15
CA PHE A 55 -17.38 21.02 15.70
C PHE A 55 -18.52 21.78 15.04
N ALA A 56 -19.14 22.76 15.71
CA ALA A 56 -20.37 23.42 15.24
C ALA A 56 -20.27 23.99 13.82
N ASP A 57 -19.10 24.50 13.41
CA ASP A 57 -18.85 25.04 12.06
C ASP A 57 -18.26 24.03 11.07
N GLN A 58 -18.00 22.79 11.52
CA GLN A 58 -17.32 21.73 10.77
C GLN A 58 -18.32 20.75 10.13
N VAL A 59 -17.81 19.94 9.20
CA VAL A 59 -18.53 18.76 8.68
C VAL A 59 -17.91 17.51 9.29
N ILE A 60 -18.73 16.71 9.95
CA ILE A 60 -18.30 15.40 10.46
C ILE A 60 -18.62 14.36 9.38
N VAL A 61 -17.64 13.52 9.07
CA VAL A 61 -17.78 12.37 8.16
C VAL A 61 -17.35 11.09 8.88
N PRO A 62 -17.76 9.90 8.43
CA PRO A 62 -17.21 8.66 8.94
C PRO A 62 -15.70 8.63 8.71
N GLY A 63 -14.95 8.14 9.69
CA GLY A 63 -13.50 8.02 9.56
C GLY A 63 -13.11 7.13 8.37
N PHE A 64 -12.07 7.51 7.64
CA PHE A 64 -11.67 6.80 6.44
C PHE A 64 -11.08 5.42 6.77
N ILE A 65 -11.32 4.46 5.89
CA ILE A 65 -10.76 3.11 5.97
C ILE A 65 -9.77 2.94 4.81
N GLU A 66 -8.50 2.78 5.13
CA GLU A 66 -7.50 2.36 4.14
C GLU A 66 -7.52 0.83 4.04
N ALA A 67 -8.12 0.31 2.97
CA ALA A 67 -8.34 -1.12 2.79
C ALA A 67 -7.07 -1.87 2.34
N HIS A 68 -6.03 -1.14 1.91
CA HIS A 68 -4.76 -1.72 1.45
C HIS A 68 -3.60 -0.75 1.68
N SER A 69 -2.72 -1.14 2.60
CA SER A 69 -1.53 -0.39 2.95
C SER A 69 -0.47 -1.30 3.58
N HIS A 70 0.69 -0.73 3.87
CA HIS A 70 1.81 -1.34 4.56
C HIS A 70 2.30 -0.37 5.65
N ILE A 71 1.49 -0.15 6.69
CA ILE A 71 1.68 0.99 7.61
C ILE A 71 2.97 0.93 8.42
N GLN A 72 3.47 -0.26 8.77
CA GLN A 72 4.77 -0.38 9.43
C GLN A 72 5.89 0.04 8.46
N GLY A 73 5.77 -0.37 7.20
CA GLY A 73 6.67 0.09 6.13
C GLY A 73 6.58 1.60 5.92
N GLU A 74 5.37 2.16 5.86
CA GLU A 74 5.15 3.61 5.74
C GLU A 74 5.83 4.40 6.88
N GLY A 75 5.66 3.94 8.13
CA GLY A 75 6.31 4.55 9.28
C GLY A 75 7.83 4.39 9.30
N ALA A 76 8.35 3.23 8.90
CA ALA A 76 9.80 3.01 8.78
C ALA A 76 10.41 3.92 7.70
N LEU A 77 9.80 3.96 6.52
CA LEU A 77 10.25 4.78 5.40
C LEU A 77 10.08 6.29 5.65
N ALA A 78 9.22 6.71 6.59
CA ALA A 78 9.08 8.12 6.98
C ALA A 78 10.29 8.69 7.72
N ARG A 79 11.21 7.83 8.17
CA ARG A 79 12.43 8.20 8.88
C ARG A 79 13.59 8.55 7.96
N TYR A 80 13.49 8.18 6.69
CA TYR A 80 14.50 8.43 5.69
C TYR A 80 14.18 9.70 4.87
N PRO A 81 15.20 10.43 4.40
CA PRO A 81 15.04 11.45 3.37
C PRO A 81 14.21 10.95 2.19
N TRP A 82 13.14 11.68 1.87
CA TRP A 82 12.27 11.39 0.73
C TRP A 82 12.82 12.04 -0.54
N VAL A 83 13.07 11.22 -1.56
CA VAL A 83 13.59 11.65 -2.88
C VAL A 83 12.66 11.30 -4.03
N GLY A 84 11.37 11.07 -3.76
CA GLY A 84 10.38 10.85 -4.80
C GLY A 84 9.91 12.12 -5.47
N ALA A 85 9.43 12.01 -6.71
CA ALA A 85 9.06 13.15 -7.56
C ALA A 85 7.94 14.04 -6.98
N TYR A 86 7.09 13.47 -6.12
CA TYR A 86 5.95 14.16 -5.51
C TYR A 86 6.18 14.41 -4.02
N PRO A 87 5.54 15.43 -3.41
CA PRO A 87 5.68 15.69 -1.99
C PRO A 87 5.18 14.52 -1.12
N ARG A 88 5.79 14.35 0.05
CA ARG A 88 5.38 13.33 1.05
C ARG A 88 5.23 13.97 2.42
N ARG A 89 4.18 13.56 3.14
CA ARG A 89 3.94 13.98 4.53
C ARG A 89 4.92 13.27 5.46
N ALA A 90 5.47 14.00 6.42
CA ALA A 90 6.31 13.48 7.50
C ALA A 90 5.50 13.25 8.79
N VAL A 91 6.03 12.46 9.71
CA VAL A 91 5.36 12.07 10.96
C VAL A 91 5.03 13.28 11.85
N ASP A 92 5.86 14.33 11.81
CA ASP A 92 5.62 15.59 12.53
C ASP A 92 4.51 16.46 11.91
N GLY A 93 3.90 16.01 10.81
CA GLY A 93 2.85 16.70 10.08
C GLY A 93 3.35 17.66 9.00
N SER A 94 4.67 17.88 8.91
CA SER A 94 5.29 18.67 7.85
C SER A 94 5.26 17.93 6.50
N PHE A 95 5.68 18.61 5.44
CA PHE A 95 5.81 18.03 4.11
C PHE A 95 7.25 18.13 3.62
N GLN A 96 7.77 17.00 3.15
CA GLN A 96 8.99 16.98 2.36
C GLN A 96 8.60 17.28 0.90
N PRO A 97 9.19 18.30 0.25
CA PRO A 97 8.91 18.58 -1.15
C PRO A 97 9.38 17.43 -2.04
N GLY A 98 8.72 17.27 -3.19
CA GLY A 98 9.12 16.29 -4.20
C GLY A 98 10.45 16.66 -4.88
N CYS A 99 11.12 15.66 -5.44
CA CYS A 99 12.35 15.78 -6.23
C CYS A 99 12.07 15.35 -7.68
N PRO A 100 11.48 16.22 -8.52
CA PRO A 100 11.05 15.86 -9.88
C PRO A 100 12.20 15.63 -10.85
N THR A 101 13.43 16.04 -10.52
CA THR A 101 14.63 15.85 -11.34
C THR A 101 15.75 15.14 -10.58
N ILE A 102 16.72 14.58 -11.31
CA ILE A 102 17.94 14.01 -10.69
C ILE A 102 18.69 15.08 -9.89
N ASP A 103 18.75 16.32 -10.36
CA ASP A 103 19.42 17.41 -9.65
C ASP A 103 18.74 17.69 -8.30
N ASP A 104 17.41 17.66 -8.24
CA ASP A 104 16.67 17.80 -6.97
C ASP A 104 16.96 16.64 -6.01
N VAL A 105 17.06 15.42 -6.54
CA VAL A 105 17.44 14.24 -5.75
C VAL A 105 18.85 14.40 -5.18
N ILE A 106 19.84 14.75 -6.00
CA ILE A 106 21.22 14.93 -5.57
C ILE A 106 21.35 16.09 -4.56
N ALA A 107 20.64 17.20 -4.78
CA ALA A 107 20.59 18.31 -3.83
C ALA A 107 20.01 17.89 -2.47
N ARG A 108 18.95 17.07 -2.47
CA ARG A 108 18.37 16.52 -1.22
C ARG A 108 19.37 15.62 -0.48
N LEU A 109 20.11 14.79 -1.22
CA LEU A 109 21.10 13.89 -0.63
C LEU A 109 22.31 14.64 -0.07
N HIS A 110 22.78 15.70 -0.74
CA HIS A 110 23.81 16.60 -0.19
C HIS A 110 23.36 17.20 1.15
N LYS A 111 22.15 17.77 1.19
CA LYS A 111 21.59 18.33 2.43
C LYS A 111 21.49 17.27 3.54
N ALA A 112 20.98 16.09 3.22
CA ALA A 112 20.87 15.00 4.19
C ALA A 112 22.25 14.53 4.69
N HIS A 113 23.26 14.48 3.80
CA HIS A 113 24.64 14.17 4.17
C HIS A 113 25.21 15.18 5.18
N GLU A 114 24.96 16.47 4.98
CA GLU A 114 25.41 17.55 5.88
C GLU A 114 24.73 17.51 7.26
N GLU A 115 23.48 17.05 7.32
CA GLU A 115 22.70 16.93 8.56
C GLU A 115 23.10 15.71 9.41
N LEU A 116 23.73 14.68 8.81
CA LEU A 116 24.20 13.49 9.50
C LEU A 116 25.47 13.76 10.32
N LYS A 117 25.35 13.64 11.65
CA LYS A 117 26.44 13.95 12.58
C LYS A 117 27.48 12.83 12.70
N ASP A 118 27.06 11.57 12.65
CA ASP A 118 27.97 10.43 12.75
C ASP A 118 28.56 10.15 11.36
N PRO A 119 29.89 10.26 11.14
CA PRO A 119 30.51 9.99 9.83
C PRO A 119 30.45 8.53 9.38
N THR A 120 30.14 7.59 10.28
CA THR A 120 30.07 6.15 10.00
C THR A 120 28.67 5.66 9.62
N GLU A 121 27.65 6.49 9.85
CA GLU A 121 26.26 6.20 9.53
C GLU A 121 26.04 6.13 8.01
N THR A 122 25.33 5.10 7.55
CA THR A 122 24.92 5.00 6.14
C THR A 122 23.82 6.03 5.88
N LEU A 123 24.00 6.88 4.86
CA LEU A 123 22.91 7.73 4.36
C LEU A 123 21.95 6.88 3.51
N VAL A 124 20.74 6.68 4.00
CA VAL A 124 19.68 5.96 3.29
C VAL A 124 18.60 6.93 2.87
N ALA A 125 18.24 6.94 1.59
CA ALA A 125 17.13 7.72 1.05
C ALA A 125 16.15 6.84 0.28
N VAL A 126 14.89 7.25 0.20
CA VAL A 126 13.80 6.40 -0.30
C VAL A 126 12.83 7.19 -1.19
N GLY A 127 12.14 6.49 -2.08
CA GLY A 127 11.09 7.06 -2.92
C GLY A 127 11.50 7.38 -4.36
N PHE A 128 12.73 7.05 -4.76
CA PHE A 128 13.20 7.34 -6.11
C PHE A 128 12.39 6.55 -7.15
N ASP A 129 11.84 7.21 -8.16
CA ASP A 129 11.16 6.54 -9.27
C ASP A 129 11.78 6.98 -10.59
N LYS A 130 12.51 6.05 -11.23
CA LYS A 130 13.16 6.30 -12.52
C LYS A 130 12.16 6.75 -13.58
N SER A 131 10.92 6.25 -13.54
CA SER A 131 9.91 6.60 -14.54
C SER A 131 9.38 8.03 -14.42
N MET A 132 9.74 8.75 -13.34
CA MET A 132 9.26 10.11 -13.04
C MET A 132 10.31 11.21 -13.26
N VAL A 133 11.55 10.85 -13.61
CA VAL A 133 12.68 11.79 -13.71
C VAL A 133 13.26 11.89 -15.14
N GLY A 134 12.46 11.49 -16.14
CA GLY A 134 12.86 11.49 -17.55
C GLY A 134 13.81 10.34 -17.90
N ASP A 135 14.73 10.58 -18.84
CA ASP A 135 15.67 9.56 -19.35
C ASP A 135 16.91 9.37 -18.44
N ALA A 136 17.08 10.22 -17.44
CA ALA A 136 18.23 10.17 -16.53
C ALA A 136 18.02 9.14 -15.40
N THR A 137 19.13 8.73 -14.76
CA THR A 137 19.11 7.89 -13.57
C THR A 137 20.20 8.33 -12.60
N ILE A 138 20.06 7.95 -11.33
CA ILE A 138 21.14 8.04 -10.35
C ILE A 138 22.29 7.15 -10.82
N THR A 139 23.52 7.66 -10.74
CA THR A 139 24.74 6.91 -11.04
C THR A 139 25.63 6.84 -9.81
N ARG A 140 26.48 5.81 -9.71
CA ARG A 140 27.51 5.69 -8.67
C ARG A 140 28.32 6.98 -8.52
N HIS A 141 28.77 7.58 -9.63
CA HIS A 141 29.60 8.78 -9.63
C HIS A 141 28.89 10.01 -9.06
N MET A 142 27.59 10.18 -9.33
CA MET A 142 26.81 11.25 -8.71
C MET A 142 26.74 11.10 -7.19
N LEU A 143 26.66 9.87 -6.69
CA LEU A 143 26.66 9.61 -5.24
C LEU A 143 28.06 9.72 -4.63
N ASP A 144 29.11 9.32 -5.33
CA ASP A 144 30.50 9.51 -4.90
C ASP A 144 30.87 11.00 -4.76
N ALA A 145 30.32 11.87 -5.63
CA ALA A 145 30.50 13.32 -5.53
C ALA A 145 29.88 13.93 -4.26
N ILE A 146 28.90 13.26 -3.65
CA ILE A 146 28.34 13.65 -2.34
C ILE A 146 29.30 13.27 -1.23
N SER A 147 29.83 12.04 -1.26
CA SER A 147 30.83 11.58 -0.30
C SER A 147 31.60 10.38 -0.84
N GLU A 148 32.93 10.48 -0.78
CA GLU A 148 33.84 9.37 -1.11
C GLU A 148 33.94 8.31 0.01
N SER A 149 33.59 8.68 1.25
CA SER A 149 33.82 7.84 2.43
C SER A 149 32.54 7.38 3.11
N ARG A 150 31.46 8.19 3.09
CA ARG A 150 30.18 7.80 3.69
C ARG A 150 29.46 6.82 2.77
N PRO A 151 29.00 5.65 3.26
CA PRO A 151 28.13 4.78 2.49
C PRO A 151 26.78 5.46 2.20
N ILE A 152 26.35 5.48 0.94
CA ILE A 152 25.08 6.05 0.49
C ILE A 152 24.25 4.98 -0.22
N TRP A 153 22.97 4.88 0.14
CA TRP A 153 21.98 4.03 -0.50
C TRP A 153 20.71 4.81 -0.86
N VAL A 154 20.24 4.67 -2.10
CA VAL A 154 18.96 5.23 -2.55
C VAL A 154 18.05 4.12 -3.05
N GLN A 155 16.93 3.92 -2.36
CA GLN A 155 15.95 2.89 -2.69
C GLN A 155 14.94 3.38 -3.74
N GLN A 156 14.73 2.60 -4.82
CA GLN A 156 13.62 2.87 -5.73
C GLN A 156 12.27 2.47 -5.15
N SER A 157 11.22 3.23 -5.46
CA SER A 157 9.84 3.01 -5.02
C SER A 157 9.24 1.67 -5.47
N ASN A 158 9.78 1.07 -6.52
CA ASN A 158 9.36 -0.26 -6.97
C ASN A 158 9.85 -1.39 -6.05
N GLY A 159 10.83 -1.14 -5.17
CA GLY A 159 11.39 -2.16 -4.27
C GLY A 159 12.29 -3.22 -4.94
N HIS A 160 12.52 -3.13 -6.26
CA HIS A 160 13.30 -4.09 -7.06
C HIS A 160 14.69 -3.58 -7.46
N VAL A 161 14.95 -2.28 -7.28
CA VAL A 161 16.24 -1.65 -7.60
C VAL A 161 16.67 -0.68 -6.50
N GLY A 162 17.97 -0.61 -6.22
CA GLY A 162 18.57 0.45 -5.43
C GLY A 162 19.91 0.92 -6.00
N HIS A 163 20.36 2.08 -5.55
CA HIS A 163 21.57 2.75 -6.03
C HIS A 163 22.55 2.97 -4.88
N ALA A 164 23.80 2.58 -5.08
CA ALA A 164 24.88 2.65 -4.12
C ALA A 164 26.07 3.47 -4.65
N ASN A 165 26.71 4.23 -3.76
CA ASN A 165 28.03 4.81 -4.04
C ASN A 165 29.15 3.77 -3.83
N THR A 166 30.38 4.12 -4.20
CA THR A 166 31.56 3.26 -4.07
C THR A 166 31.79 2.84 -2.60
N ALA A 167 31.64 3.75 -1.64
CA ALA A 167 31.79 3.43 -0.22
C ALA A 167 30.79 2.37 0.25
N MET A 168 29.55 2.42 -0.23
CA MET A 168 28.51 1.45 0.10
C MET A 168 28.74 0.09 -0.57
N LEU A 169 29.20 0.07 -1.83
CA LEU A 169 29.61 -1.16 -2.51
C LEU A 169 30.77 -1.84 -1.76
N ASN A 170 31.79 -1.08 -1.37
CA ASN A 170 32.91 -1.59 -0.57
C ASN A 170 32.44 -2.14 0.78
N LYS A 171 31.52 -1.45 1.48
CA LYS A 171 30.91 -1.94 2.72
C LYS A 171 30.14 -3.26 2.52
N ALA A 172 29.57 -3.46 1.33
CA ALA A 172 28.88 -4.69 0.96
C ALA A 172 29.84 -5.80 0.48
N GLY A 173 31.13 -5.51 0.31
CA GLY A 173 32.09 -6.44 -0.30
C GLY A 173 31.80 -6.68 -1.79
N VAL A 174 31.26 -5.66 -2.48
CA VAL A 174 31.00 -5.67 -3.92
C VAL A 174 32.11 -4.89 -4.62
N ASP A 175 32.90 -5.57 -5.44
CA ASP A 175 33.97 -5.01 -6.26
C ASP A 175 33.91 -5.51 -7.72
N ASP A 176 34.93 -5.19 -8.52
CA ASP A 176 34.97 -5.55 -9.94
C ASP A 176 35.05 -7.06 -10.21
N SER A 177 35.37 -7.87 -9.20
CA SER A 177 35.35 -9.32 -9.30
C SER A 177 33.97 -9.95 -9.03
N ASN A 178 33.00 -9.19 -8.51
CA ASN A 178 31.65 -9.72 -8.29
C ASN A 178 30.96 -10.09 -9.60
N THR A 179 30.52 -11.35 -9.67
CA THR A 179 29.74 -11.93 -10.78
C THR A 179 28.30 -12.25 -10.39
N GLU A 180 27.83 -11.74 -9.25
CA GLU A 180 26.48 -12.00 -8.76
C GLU A 180 25.42 -11.36 -9.68
N GLU A 181 24.40 -12.15 -10.00
CA GLU A 181 23.26 -11.69 -10.81
C GLU A 181 22.47 -10.61 -10.06
N GLY A 182 22.41 -9.41 -10.64
CA GLY A 182 21.75 -8.24 -10.06
C GLY A 182 22.70 -7.10 -9.72
N VAL A 183 24.01 -7.32 -9.72
CA VAL A 183 25.01 -6.24 -9.67
C VAL A 183 25.21 -5.69 -11.09
N HIS A 184 24.78 -4.46 -11.35
CA HIS A 184 24.72 -3.92 -12.70
C HIS A 184 26.02 -3.22 -13.13
N ARG A 185 26.47 -3.56 -14.34
CA ARG A 185 27.63 -2.97 -15.02
C ARG A 185 27.20 -2.25 -16.29
N ASP A 186 27.93 -1.21 -16.66
CA ASP A 186 27.73 -0.52 -17.94
C ASP A 186 28.42 -1.26 -19.10
N GLU A 187 28.39 -0.64 -20.28
CA GLU A 187 28.97 -1.19 -21.51
C GLU A 187 30.50 -1.34 -21.45
N THR A 188 31.19 -0.61 -20.55
CA THR A 188 32.64 -0.74 -20.34
C THR A 188 33.01 -1.79 -19.30
N GLY A 189 32.00 -2.34 -18.59
CA GLY A 189 32.17 -3.35 -17.56
C GLY A 189 32.31 -2.77 -16.15
N ASP A 190 32.18 -1.45 -16.00
CA ASP A 190 32.32 -0.76 -14.73
C ASP A 190 31.04 -0.84 -13.90
N LEU A 191 31.20 -0.90 -12.57
CA LEU A 191 30.06 -0.92 -11.66
C LEU A 191 29.27 0.40 -11.73
N THR A 192 27.99 0.29 -12.09
CA THR A 192 27.09 1.45 -12.17
C THR A 192 26.57 1.94 -10.82
N GLY A 193 26.71 1.12 -9.78
CA GLY A 193 26.10 1.33 -8.46
C GLY A 193 24.66 0.83 -8.36
N GLU A 194 24.06 0.39 -9.47
CA GLU A 194 22.70 -0.14 -9.47
C GLU A 194 22.69 -1.62 -9.05
N ILE A 195 21.85 -1.96 -8.06
CA ILE A 195 21.67 -3.32 -7.52
C ILE A 195 20.21 -3.72 -7.72
N ARG A 196 19.97 -4.90 -8.32
CA ARG A 196 18.65 -5.39 -8.73
C ARG A 196 18.32 -6.76 -8.13
N GLU A 197 17.01 -7.05 -8.02
CA GLU A 197 16.44 -8.39 -7.79
C GLU A 197 17.11 -9.22 -6.66
N LEU A 198 17.78 -10.32 -7.00
CA LEU A 198 18.34 -11.25 -6.02
C LEU A 198 19.47 -10.61 -5.21
N SER A 199 20.41 -9.92 -5.87
CA SER A 199 21.46 -9.18 -5.17
C SER A 199 20.86 -8.08 -4.29
N LEU A 200 19.77 -7.43 -4.70
CA LEU A 200 19.09 -6.44 -3.87
C LEU A 200 18.53 -7.07 -2.58
N ALA A 201 17.88 -8.23 -2.68
CA ALA A 201 17.34 -8.91 -1.51
C ALA A 201 18.44 -9.26 -0.48
N LEU A 202 19.61 -9.71 -0.95
CA LEU A 202 20.78 -9.96 -0.10
C LEU A 202 21.32 -8.66 0.51
N PHE A 203 21.33 -7.58 -0.28
CA PHE A 203 21.83 -6.28 0.13
C PHE A 203 20.99 -5.65 1.26
N LEU A 204 19.67 -5.59 1.09
CA LEU A 204 18.73 -5.04 2.08
C LEU A 204 18.69 -5.87 3.38
N GLY A 205 18.92 -7.17 3.31
CA GLY A 205 18.96 -8.01 4.52
C GLY A 205 20.21 -7.83 5.39
N LYS A 206 21.33 -7.38 4.80
CA LYS A 206 22.65 -7.41 5.45
C LYS A 206 23.26 -6.02 5.64
N HIS A 207 22.96 -5.08 4.75
CA HIS A 207 23.67 -3.80 4.69
C HIS A 207 22.77 -2.57 4.83
N VAL A 208 21.46 -2.67 4.53
CA VAL A 208 20.50 -1.56 4.63
C VAL A 208 19.17 -2.04 5.21
N ASN A 209 18.86 -1.66 6.44
CA ASN A 209 17.58 -2.03 7.04
C ASN A 209 16.46 -1.04 6.68
N LEU A 210 15.69 -1.30 5.63
CA LEU A 210 14.53 -0.45 5.29
C LEU A 210 13.34 -0.62 6.24
N ASN A 211 13.34 -1.66 7.07
CA ASN A 211 12.36 -1.89 8.12
C ASN A 211 12.85 -1.37 9.49
N ASP A 212 13.76 -0.40 9.48
CA ASP A 212 14.32 0.16 10.70
C ASP A 212 13.25 0.89 11.53
N GLY A 213 13.49 0.95 12.85
CA GLY A 213 12.61 1.64 13.80
C GLY A 213 11.76 0.74 14.68
N GLY A 214 11.66 -0.57 14.41
CA GLY A 214 11.02 -1.55 15.31
C GLY A 214 9.61 -1.15 15.75
N GLU A 215 9.41 -0.95 17.06
CA GLU A 215 8.13 -0.48 17.62
C GLU A 215 7.72 0.90 17.10
N ALA A 216 8.71 1.79 16.95
CA ALA A 216 8.47 3.18 16.62
C ALA A 216 7.97 3.36 15.17
N SER A 217 8.33 2.47 14.25
CA SER A 217 7.75 2.50 12.89
C SER A 217 6.26 2.15 12.87
N ILE A 218 5.79 1.31 13.78
CA ILE A 218 4.35 1.00 13.94
C ILE A 218 3.61 2.26 14.44
N TRP A 219 4.16 2.94 15.46
CA TRP A 219 3.63 4.21 15.97
C TRP A 219 3.58 5.30 14.89
N ASP A 220 4.67 5.46 14.14
CA ASP A 220 4.77 6.44 13.06
C ASP A 220 3.73 6.16 11.96
N GLY A 221 3.55 4.90 11.57
CA GLY A 221 2.50 4.48 10.64
C GLY A 221 1.09 4.80 11.14
N GLY A 222 0.82 4.57 12.43
CA GLY A 222 -0.43 4.95 13.06
C GLY A 222 -0.65 6.47 13.07
N HIS A 223 0.38 7.26 13.37
CA HIS A 223 0.31 8.72 13.38
C HIS A 223 0.07 9.31 11.99
N LEU A 224 0.76 8.80 10.97
CA LEU A 224 0.52 9.17 9.57
C LEU A 224 -0.91 8.82 9.14
N SER A 225 -1.41 7.65 9.54
CA SER A 225 -2.80 7.24 9.30
C SER A 225 -3.82 8.20 9.91
N ARG A 226 -3.64 8.58 11.18
CA ARG A 226 -4.49 9.57 11.85
C ARG A 226 -4.45 10.92 11.15
N GLN A 227 -3.26 11.39 10.77
CA GLN A 227 -3.09 12.67 10.07
C GLN A 227 -3.81 12.70 8.71
N ALA A 228 -3.93 11.55 8.05
CA ALA A 228 -4.70 11.39 6.82
C ALA A 228 -6.22 11.28 7.04
N GLY A 229 -6.69 11.23 8.29
CA GLY A 229 -8.10 11.03 8.65
C GLY A 229 -8.55 9.56 8.64
N CYS A 230 -7.61 8.61 8.54
CA CYS A 230 -7.91 7.19 8.65
C CYS A 230 -8.16 6.79 10.11
N THR A 231 -9.23 6.05 10.34
CA THR A 231 -9.54 5.44 11.66
C THR A 231 -9.35 3.93 11.66
N MET A 232 -9.26 3.32 10.47
CA MET A 232 -8.88 1.94 10.26
C MET A 232 -7.98 1.82 9.04
N VAL A 233 -6.99 0.94 9.13
CA VAL A 233 -6.05 0.62 8.06
C VAL A 233 -5.87 -0.89 7.95
N THR A 234 -5.48 -1.38 6.78
CA THR A 234 -5.14 -2.78 6.57
C THR A 234 -3.65 -2.92 6.29
N GLU A 235 -2.91 -3.57 7.18
CA GLU A 235 -1.51 -3.98 7.01
C GLU A 235 -1.48 -5.25 6.17
N LEU A 236 -1.37 -5.09 4.85
CA LEU A 236 -1.27 -6.20 3.92
C LEU A 236 0.15 -6.72 3.85
N ALA A 237 0.27 -7.98 3.40
CA ALA A 237 1.53 -8.68 3.30
C ALA A 237 2.29 -8.78 4.64
N PHE A 238 1.55 -8.81 5.75
CA PHE A 238 2.09 -8.97 7.10
C PHE A 238 2.94 -10.26 7.15
N ARG A 239 4.18 -10.14 7.60
CA ARG A 239 5.12 -11.26 7.68
C ARG A 239 5.25 -11.69 9.13
N PRO A 240 4.59 -12.79 9.53
CA PRO A 240 4.66 -13.25 10.90
C PRO A 240 6.05 -13.81 11.17
N ALA A 241 6.78 -13.17 12.09
CA ALA A 241 7.94 -13.76 12.74
C ALA A 241 7.64 -14.01 14.23
N LYS A 242 8.34 -14.98 14.82
CA LYS A 242 8.12 -15.40 16.21
C LYS A 242 8.37 -14.21 17.15
N GLY A 243 7.35 -13.86 17.95
CA GLY A 243 7.40 -12.72 18.88
C GLY A 243 7.08 -11.36 18.25
N GLU A 244 7.31 -11.18 16.94
CA GLU A 244 7.03 -9.90 16.27
C GLU A 244 5.53 -9.62 16.16
N THR A 245 4.69 -10.64 15.96
CA THR A 245 3.23 -10.44 15.93
C THR A 245 2.67 -10.01 17.28
N GLU A 246 3.19 -10.61 18.37
CA GLU A 246 2.80 -10.24 19.73
C GLU A 246 3.23 -8.80 20.05
N ALA A 247 4.46 -8.42 19.68
CA ALA A 247 4.95 -7.06 19.84
C ALA A 247 4.11 -6.05 19.04
N TYR A 248 3.78 -6.37 17.78
CA TYR A 248 2.93 -5.52 16.95
C TYR A 248 1.54 -5.36 17.56
N ALA A 249 0.93 -6.47 17.98
CA ALA A 249 -0.37 -6.47 18.64
C ALA A 249 -0.33 -5.62 19.92
N ALA A 250 0.73 -5.70 20.73
CA ALA A 250 0.89 -4.91 21.94
C ALA A 250 0.90 -3.40 21.65
N VAL A 251 1.60 -2.97 20.59
CA VAL A 251 1.60 -1.56 20.14
C VAL A 251 0.20 -1.10 19.75
N VAL A 252 -0.46 -1.82 18.84
CA VAL A 252 -1.77 -1.40 18.33
C VAL A 252 -2.85 -1.45 19.41
N ASN A 253 -2.75 -2.41 20.34
CA ASN A 253 -3.65 -2.51 21.48
C ASN A 253 -3.42 -1.45 22.56
N ASN A 254 -2.30 -0.72 22.51
CA ASN A 254 -2.11 0.44 23.38
C ASN A 254 -3.29 1.42 23.15
N PRO A 255 -4.00 1.87 24.22
CA PRO A 255 -5.12 2.79 24.09
C PRO A 255 -4.78 4.09 23.34
N GLN A 256 -3.52 4.55 23.42
CA GLN A 256 -3.05 5.77 22.75
C GLN A 256 -2.74 5.56 21.26
N PHE A 257 -2.64 4.31 20.79
CA PHE A 257 -2.43 4.05 19.37
C PHE A 257 -3.65 4.54 18.57
N PRO A 258 -3.47 5.36 17.52
CA PRO A 258 -4.56 6.22 17.07
C PRO A 258 -5.56 5.57 16.11
N VAL A 259 -5.28 4.37 15.60
CA VAL A 259 -6.10 3.71 14.57
C VAL A 259 -6.33 2.23 14.87
N ARG A 260 -7.33 1.64 14.22
CA ARG A 260 -7.51 0.17 14.18
C ARG A 260 -6.70 -0.41 13.01
N VAL A 261 -6.15 -1.60 13.21
CA VAL A 261 -5.34 -2.29 12.19
C VAL A 261 -5.95 -3.66 11.92
N ARG A 262 -6.24 -3.91 10.63
CA ARG A 262 -6.48 -5.26 10.12
C ARG A 262 -5.17 -5.78 9.53
N PHE A 263 -4.60 -6.84 10.07
CA PHE A 263 -3.37 -7.42 9.49
C PHE A 263 -3.72 -8.61 8.60
N ALA A 264 -3.00 -8.75 7.49
CA ALA A 264 -3.27 -9.78 6.51
C ALA A 264 -1.97 -10.56 6.18
N PRO A 265 -1.83 -11.79 6.71
CA PRO A 265 -0.65 -12.61 6.50
C PRO A 265 -0.36 -12.87 5.02
N LEU A 266 0.92 -12.76 4.61
CA LEU A 266 1.35 -13.05 3.24
C LEU A 266 1.51 -14.56 3.00
N ILE A 267 0.43 -15.22 2.62
CA ILE A 267 0.41 -16.68 2.45
C ILE A 267 1.35 -17.14 1.32
N THR A 268 1.36 -16.43 0.18
CA THR A 268 2.23 -16.78 -0.96
C THR A 268 3.70 -16.89 -0.54
N PHE A 269 4.18 -16.02 0.35
CA PHE A 269 5.55 -16.06 0.86
C PHE A 269 5.75 -17.16 1.91
N MET A 270 4.81 -17.31 2.85
CA MET A 270 4.87 -18.38 3.86
C MET A 270 4.94 -19.77 3.22
N SER A 271 4.23 -19.98 2.11
CA SER A 271 4.21 -21.22 1.35
C SER A 271 5.48 -21.52 0.55
N VAL A 272 6.43 -20.57 0.41
CA VAL A 272 7.70 -20.82 -0.29
C VAL A 272 8.56 -21.84 0.47
N ARG A 273 8.53 -21.80 1.80
CA ARG A 273 9.43 -22.57 2.67
C ARG A 273 8.72 -23.57 3.59
N ASN A 274 7.39 -23.64 3.53
CA ASN A 274 6.58 -24.42 4.47
C ASN A 274 5.52 -25.23 3.74
N SER A 275 5.13 -26.37 4.32
CA SER A 275 4.02 -27.18 3.79
C SER A 275 2.67 -26.48 4.00
N PRO A 276 1.64 -26.77 3.18
CA PRO A 276 0.31 -26.21 3.35
C PRO A 276 -0.26 -26.38 4.77
N GLU A 277 -0.04 -27.53 5.41
CA GLU A 277 -0.52 -27.83 6.76
C GLU A 277 0.14 -26.93 7.81
N LYS A 278 1.45 -26.69 7.66
CA LYS A 278 2.20 -25.81 8.55
C LYS A 278 1.73 -24.36 8.40
N VAL A 279 1.57 -23.88 7.17
CA VAL A 279 1.06 -22.52 6.91
C VAL A 279 -0.35 -22.35 7.46
N PHE A 280 -1.21 -23.36 7.30
CA PHE A 280 -2.56 -23.33 7.86
C PHE A 280 -2.54 -23.23 9.40
N ALA A 281 -1.72 -24.05 10.07
CA ALA A 281 -1.57 -23.98 11.53
C ALA A 281 -1.02 -22.62 11.99
N GLU A 282 -0.04 -22.05 11.28
CA GLU A 282 0.49 -20.72 11.57
C GLU A 282 -0.59 -19.64 11.47
N VAL A 283 -1.46 -19.68 10.45
CA VAL A 283 -2.60 -18.75 10.33
C VAL A 283 -3.56 -18.87 11.53
N GLN A 284 -3.85 -20.09 11.99
CA GLN A 284 -4.70 -20.29 13.18
C GLN A 284 -4.06 -19.73 14.45
N GLU A 285 -2.73 -19.81 14.60
CA GLU A 285 -2.04 -19.17 15.71
C GLU A 285 -2.08 -17.64 15.61
N LEU A 286 -1.97 -17.07 14.41
CA LEU A 286 -2.06 -15.63 14.20
C LEU A 286 -3.44 -15.08 14.55
N GLU A 287 -4.50 -15.83 14.25
CA GLU A 287 -5.88 -15.45 14.56
C GLU A 287 -6.08 -15.14 16.05
N LYS A 288 -5.35 -15.84 16.94
CA LYS A 288 -5.42 -15.68 18.41
C LYS A 288 -4.98 -14.31 18.91
N PHE A 289 -4.23 -13.55 18.11
CA PHE A 289 -3.83 -12.18 18.44
C PHE A 289 -4.93 -11.15 18.17
N SER A 290 -6.08 -11.57 17.63
CA SER A 290 -7.16 -10.66 17.26
C SER A 290 -7.89 -10.05 18.47
N THR A 291 -8.04 -8.74 18.45
CA THR A 291 -8.75 -7.87 19.42
C THR A 291 -9.66 -6.88 18.69
N ASP A 292 -10.27 -5.92 19.40
CA ASP A 292 -11.03 -4.83 18.74
C ASP A 292 -10.13 -3.89 17.90
N LYS A 293 -8.87 -3.68 18.33
CA LYS A 293 -7.94 -2.73 17.68
C LYS A 293 -6.99 -3.39 16.69
N PHE A 294 -6.55 -4.61 16.94
CA PHE A 294 -5.63 -5.36 16.08
C PHE A 294 -6.23 -6.71 15.76
N ALA A 295 -6.60 -6.98 14.51
CA ALA A 295 -7.26 -8.24 14.20
C ALA A 295 -6.96 -8.74 12.79
N MET A 296 -7.02 -10.05 12.61
CA MET A 296 -6.75 -10.65 11.32
C MET A 296 -7.82 -10.21 10.31
N GLY A 297 -7.35 -9.72 9.18
CA GLY A 297 -8.14 -9.39 8.00
C GLY A 297 -8.15 -10.57 7.01
N PRO A 298 -8.16 -10.31 5.69
CA PRO A 298 -8.05 -11.38 4.72
C PRO A 298 -6.66 -12.03 4.75
N LEU A 299 -6.55 -13.19 4.12
CA LEU A 299 -5.26 -13.79 3.79
C LEU A 299 -4.76 -13.23 2.46
N LYS A 300 -3.53 -12.70 2.43
CA LYS A 300 -2.96 -12.04 1.26
C LYS A 300 -2.23 -13.06 0.37
N PHE A 301 -2.53 -13.02 -0.91
CA PHE A 301 -1.86 -13.76 -1.98
C PHE A 301 -1.38 -12.81 -3.07
N ILE A 302 -0.36 -13.25 -3.83
CA ILE A 302 0.21 -12.48 -4.95
C ILE A 302 0.24 -13.35 -6.19
N SER A 303 -0.31 -12.85 -7.30
CA SER A 303 -0.29 -13.55 -8.60
C SER A 303 0.79 -13.01 -9.55
N ASP A 304 0.94 -11.69 -9.66
CA ASP A 304 1.89 -11.03 -10.55
C ASP A 304 2.59 -9.83 -9.89
N GLY A 305 3.41 -9.12 -10.67
CA GLY A 305 4.14 -7.93 -10.23
C GLY A 305 3.40 -6.61 -10.46
N SER A 306 4.15 -5.57 -10.85
CA SER A 306 3.65 -4.20 -11.04
C SER A 306 3.85 -3.72 -12.48
N ILE A 307 3.00 -2.80 -12.95
CA ILE A 307 3.04 -2.33 -14.33
C ILE A 307 4.21 -1.36 -14.54
N GLN A 308 4.47 -0.47 -13.58
CA GLN A 308 5.61 0.44 -13.56
C GLN A 308 6.95 -0.31 -13.54
N GLY A 309 6.99 -1.46 -12.84
CA GLY A 309 8.15 -2.36 -12.81
C GLY A 309 8.24 -3.30 -14.02
N ARG A 310 7.25 -3.29 -14.92
CA ARG A 310 7.13 -4.20 -16.08
C ARG A 310 7.10 -5.70 -15.72
N THR A 311 6.64 -6.00 -14.51
CA THR A 311 6.55 -7.36 -13.97
C THR A 311 5.12 -7.86 -13.80
N ALA A 312 4.11 -6.98 -13.91
CA ALA A 312 2.71 -7.38 -13.99
C ALA A 312 2.45 -8.24 -15.24
N ARG A 313 1.58 -9.24 -15.11
CA ARG A 313 1.38 -10.27 -16.12
C ARG A 313 0.34 -9.84 -17.15
N MET A 314 0.81 -9.50 -18.36
CA MET A 314 0.00 -8.85 -19.40
C MET A 314 -0.36 -9.81 -20.54
N ARG A 315 -1.62 -9.75 -21.01
CA ARG A 315 -2.02 -10.44 -22.25
C ARG A 315 -1.34 -9.82 -23.46
N TRP A 316 -1.26 -10.62 -24.53
CA TRP A 316 -0.81 -10.18 -25.86
C TRP A 316 -1.46 -8.83 -26.25
N PRO A 317 -0.69 -7.87 -26.79
CA PRO A 317 0.71 -7.97 -27.22
C PRO A 317 1.76 -7.72 -26.12
N GLY A 318 1.39 -7.71 -24.84
CA GLY A 318 2.31 -7.39 -23.74
C GLY A 318 2.43 -5.90 -23.47
N TYR A 319 3.65 -5.45 -23.16
CA TYR A 319 4.02 -4.05 -22.94
C TYR A 319 4.34 -3.35 -24.28
N CYS A 320 3.94 -2.09 -24.45
CA CYS A 320 4.16 -1.35 -25.69
C CYS A 320 5.62 -0.99 -25.96
N CYS A 321 6.47 -0.96 -24.92
CA CYS A 321 7.92 -0.75 -25.05
C CYS A 321 8.70 -2.02 -25.45
N GLY A 322 8.02 -3.13 -25.74
CA GLY A 322 8.67 -4.38 -26.15
C GLY A 322 9.25 -5.20 -25.00
N SER A 323 9.04 -4.81 -23.74
CA SER A 323 9.38 -5.64 -22.59
C SER A 323 8.56 -6.95 -22.57
N PRO A 324 9.11 -8.04 -21.98
CA PRO A 324 8.39 -9.30 -21.85
C PRO A 324 7.05 -9.13 -21.11
N ASN A 325 6.13 -10.08 -21.28
CA ASN A 325 4.76 -10.05 -20.74
C ASN A 325 4.65 -10.15 -19.20
N GLY A 326 5.69 -9.77 -18.45
CA GLY A 326 5.76 -9.85 -17.00
C GLY A 326 5.90 -11.26 -16.47
N LEU A 327 5.72 -11.39 -15.15
CA LEU A 327 6.07 -12.55 -14.35
C LEU A 327 4.86 -13.11 -13.60
N TRP A 328 4.78 -14.43 -13.48
CA TRP A 328 3.94 -15.08 -12.48
C TRP A 328 4.71 -15.16 -11.17
N LEU A 329 4.35 -14.34 -10.19
CA LEU A 329 4.87 -14.44 -8.83
C LEU A 329 4.15 -15.55 -8.05
N GLY A 330 2.89 -15.82 -8.41
CA GLY A 330 2.14 -16.99 -7.99
C GLY A 330 1.56 -17.70 -9.20
N ASP A 331 1.96 -18.95 -9.42
CA ASP A 331 1.36 -19.80 -10.46
C ASP A 331 -0.13 -20.03 -10.16
N PRO A 332 -1.05 -19.79 -11.11
CA PRO A 332 -2.49 -19.88 -10.86
C PRO A 332 -2.98 -21.24 -10.32
N GLU A 333 -2.40 -22.36 -10.77
CA GLU A 333 -2.77 -23.68 -10.26
C GLU A 333 -2.30 -23.84 -8.81
N LYS A 334 -1.04 -23.47 -8.53
CA LYS A 334 -0.52 -23.49 -7.15
C LYS A 334 -1.31 -22.57 -6.23
N LEU A 335 -1.70 -21.38 -6.68
CA LEU A 335 -2.54 -20.45 -5.92
C LEU A 335 -3.90 -21.08 -5.58
N TYR A 336 -4.57 -21.73 -6.54
CA TYR A 336 -5.80 -22.47 -6.25
C TYR A 336 -5.60 -23.53 -5.16
N GLN A 337 -4.56 -24.36 -5.27
CA GLN A 337 -4.27 -25.41 -4.30
C GLN A 337 -3.96 -24.83 -2.90
N GLN A 338 -3.25 -23.71 -2.83
CA GLN A 338 -2.94 -23.01 -1.58
C GLN A 338 -4.18 -22.36 -0.97
N MET A 339 -5.06 -21.78 -1.78
CA MET A 339 -6.26 -21.06 -1.32
C MET A 339 -7.37 -22.00 -0.84
N LEU A 340 -7.49 -23.19 -1.43
CA LEU A 340 -8.61 -24.09 -1.19
C LEU A 340 -8.83 -24.48 0.29
N PRO A 341 -7.80 -24.83 1.07
CA PRO A 341 -7.97 -25.13 2.51
C PRO A 341 -8.51 -23.92 3.28
N PHE A 342 -8.00 -22.72 3.03
CA PHE A 342 -8.43 -21.49 3.70
C PHE A 342 -9.85 -21.08 3.30
N HIS A 343 -10.17 -21.22 2.02
CA HIS A 343 -11.52 -20.99 1.51
C HIS A 343 -12.54 -21.90 2.20
N LYS A 344 -12.25 -23.20 2.32
CA LYS A 344 -13.08 -24.18 3.04
C LYS A 344 -13.20 -23.87 4.53
N ALA A 345 -12.16 -23.31 5.13
CA ALA A 345 -12.13 -22.94 6.55
C ALA A 345 -12.84 -21.61 6.86
N GLY A 346 -13.40 -20.92 5.87
CA GLY A 346 -14.15 -19.69 6.10
C GLY A 346 -13.34 -18.40 6.00
N TYR A 347 -12.02 -18.46 5.77
CA TYR A 347 -11.20 -17.26 5.65
C TYR A 347 -11.57 -16.43 4.40
N GLN A 348 -11.43 -15.10 4.51
CA GLN A 348 -11.48 -14.18 3.38
C GLN A 348 -10.13 -14.18 2.66
N ILE A 349 -10.13 -14.12 1.33
CA ILE A 349 -8.92 -14.11 0.51
C ILE A 349 -8.81 -12.77 -0.22
N ALA A 350 -7.62 -12.20 -0.20
CA ALA A 350 -7.23 -11.00 -0.93
C ALA A 350 -6.06 -11.34 -1.86
N MET A 351 -6.25 -11.24 -3.17
CA MET A 351 -5.21 -11.57 -4.15
C MET A 351 -4.80 -10.35 -4.97
N HIS A 352 -3.51 -10.03 -4.93
CA HIS A 352 -2.89 -9.06 -5.84
C HIS A 352 -2.96 -9.55 -7.28
N ALA A 353 -3.52 -8.72 -8.17
CA ALA A 353 -3.52 -8.93 -9.61
C ALA A 353 -3.58 -7.57 -10.35
N ASN A 354 -2.49 -7.19 -11.00
CA ASN A 354 -2.41 -5.94 -11.76
C ASN A 354 -2.70 -6.13 -13.24
N GLY A 355 -1.98 -7.05 -13.89
CA GLY A 355 -2.08 -7.27 -15.32
C GLY A 355 -3.36 -7.99 -15.72
N ASP A 356 -3.82 -7.76 -16.94
CA ASP A 356 -5.07 -8.31 -17.46
C ASP A 356 -5.05 -9.85 -17.59
N GLU A 357 -3.88 -10.47 -17.78
CA GLU A 357 -3.74 -11.94 -17.77
C GLU A 357 -3.84 -12.48 -16.32
N ALA A 358 -3.20 -11.80 -15.37
CA ALA A 358 -3.29 -12.13 -13.94
C ALA A 358 -4.71 -11.98 -13.39
N ILE A 359 -5.40 -10.90 -13.74
CA ILE A 359 -6.78 -10.66 -13.31
C ILE A 359 -7.70 -11.76 -13.82
N GLU A 360 -7.61 -12.17 -15.09
CA GLU A 360 -8.42 -13.28 -15.60
C GLU A 360 -8.14 -14.58 -14.85
N ALA A 361 -6.85 -14.92 -14.68
CA ALA A 361 -6.46 -16.13 -13.98
C ALA A 361 -6.99 -16.11 -12.54
N GLY A 362 -6.90 -14.96 -11.88
CA GLY A 362 -7.41 -14.76 -10.53
C GLY A 362 -8.93 -14.95 -10.42
N VAL A 363 -9.70 -14.38 -11.36
CA VAL A 363 -11.15 -14.62 -11.47
C VAL A 363 -11.43 -16.11 -11.70
N GLY A 364 -10.63 -16.80 -12.52
CA GLY A 364 -10.72 -18.24 -12.75
C GLY A 364 -10.45 -19.07 -11.50
N VAL A 365 -9.45 -18.70 -10.70
CA VAL A 365 -9.15 -19.35 -9.42
C VAL A 365 -10.32 -19.21 -8.45
N PHE A 366 -10.84 -18.00 -8.27
CA PHE A 366 -12.00 -17.77 -7.40
C PHE A 366 -13.26 -18.49 -7.88
N HIS A 367 -13.50 -18.54 -9.19
CA HIS A 367 -14.58 -19.34 -9.75
C HIS A 367 -14.46 -20.81 -9.35
N ARG A 368 -13.28 -21.41 -9.53
CA ARG A 368 -13.04 -22.82 -9.19
C ARG A 368 -13.15 -23.09 -7.69
N LEU A 369 -12.70 -22.16 -6.83
CA LEU A 369 -12.91 -22.27 -5.38
C LEU A 369 -14.40 -22.35 -5.05
N LEU A 370 -15.21 -21.44 -5.62
CA LEU A 370 -16.65 -21.36 -5.39
C LEU A 370 -17.41 -22.54 -6.00
N GLU A 371 -16.99 -23.08 -7.15
CA GLU A 371 -17.54 -24.34 -7.69
C GLU A 371 -17.23 -25.52 -6.76
N THR A 372 -16.00 -25.58 -6.21
CA THR A 372 -15.55 -26.68 -5.35
C THR A 372 -16.18 -26.62 -3.97
N HIS A 373 -16.39 -25.42 -3.42
CA HIS A 373 -16.98 -25.21 -2.10
C HIS A 373 -17.78 -23.90 -2.06
N PRO A 374 -19.06 -23.90 -2.48
CA PRO A 374 -19.84 -22.67 -2.59
C PRO A 374 -19.93 -21.87 -1.28
N ARG A 375 -19.68 -20.56 -1.36
CA ARG A 375 -19.82 -19.62 -0.24
C ARG A 375 -20.48 -18.33 -0.71
N PHE A 376 -21.67 -18.02 -0.19
CA PHE A 376 -22.49 -16.90 -0.67
C PHE A 376 -21.92 -15.51 -0.34
N ASP A 377 -21.48 -15.27 0.90
CA ASP A 377 -20.84 -14.01 1.33
C ASP A 377 -19.34 -14.22 1.59
N HIS A 378 -18.63 -14.75 0.59
CA HIS A 378 -17.21 -15.08 0.74
C HIS A 378 -16.29 -13.84 0.83
N ARG A 379 -16.77 -12.69 0.31
CA ARG A 379 -16.07 -11.39 0.28
C ARG A 379 -14.64 -11.44 -0.24
N HIS A 380 -14.29 -12.46 -1.03
CA HIS A 380 -12.96 -12.54 -1.62
C HIS A 380 -12.78 -11.36 -2.55
N ARG A 381 -11.57 -10.84 -2.59
CA ARG A 381 -11.29 -9.63 -3.34
C ARG A 381 -10.02 -9.74 -4.16
N LEU A 382 -10.06 -9.13 -5.33
CA LEU A 382 -8.86 -8.83 -6.09
C LEU A 382 -8.37 -7.44 -5.67
N GLU A 383 -7.06 -7.32 -5.46
CA GLU A 383 -6.36 -6.08 -5.14
C GLU A 383 -5.79 -5.47 -6.42
N HIS A 384 -5.73 -4.13 -6.44
CA HIS A 384 -5.33 -3.26 -7.54
C HIS A 384 -6.29 -3.32 -8.73
N VAL A 385 -6.48 -4.49 -9.35
CA VAL A 385 -7.41 -4.71 -10.47
C VAL A 385 -7.16 -3.72 -11.61
N GLN A 386 -5.89 -3.36 -11.78
CA GLN A 386 -5.46 -2.18 -12.54
C GLN A 386 -5.88 -2.22 -14.00
N MET A 387 -5.93 -3.42 -14.59
CA MET A 387 -6.17 -3.64 -16.02
C MET A 387 -7.41 -4.47 -16.35
N ALA A 388 -8.40 -4.50 -15.45
CA ALA A 388 -9.62 -5.25 -15.70
C ALA A 388 -10.44 -4.66 -16.85
N SER A 389 -10.87 -5.54 -17.76
CA SER A 389 -11.87 -5.22 -18.78
C SER A 389 -13.29 -5.26 -18.20
N ASP A 390 -14.25 -4.62 -18.88
CA ASP A 390 -15.68 -4.71 -18.53
C ASP A 390 -16.19 -6.16 -18.46
N ALA A 391 -15.68 -7.05 -19.32
CA ALA A 391 -16.06 -8.47 -19.30
C ALA A 391 -15.60 -9.15 -18.00
N MET A 392 -14.38 -8.83 -17.54
CA MET A 392 -13.87 -9.33 -16.26
C MET A 392 -14.69 -8.77 -15.09
N PHE A 393 -15.04 -7.49 -15.09
CA PHE A 393 -15.91 -6.93 -14.04
C PHE A 393 -17.28 -7.61 -13.99
N ARG A 394 -17.91 -7.89 -15.14
CA ARG A 394 -19.17 -8.67 -15.16
C ARG A 394 -19.01 -10.06 -14.55
N ARG A 395 -17.89 -10.74 -14.84
CA ARG A 395 -17.58 -12.06 -14.26
C ARG A 395 -17.31 -11.98 -12.75
N MET A 396 -16.60 -10.94 -12.29
CA MET A 396 -16.43 -10.67 -10.86
C MET A 396 -17.78 -10.46 -10.16
N LYS A 397 -18.67 -9.65 -10.76
CA LYS A 397 -20.02 -9.41 -10.23
C LYS A 397 -20.83 -10.70 -10.11
N SER A 398 -20.84 -11.55 -11.13
CA SER A 398 -21.60 -12.81 -11.11
C SER A 398 -21.08 -13.80 -10.06
N LEU A 399 -19.81 -13.69 -9.69
CA LEU A 399 -19.16 -14.56 -8.70
C LEU A 399 -19.19 -13.98 -7.28
N GLY A 400 -19.68 -12.75 -7.08
CA GLY A 400 -19.62 -12.09 -5.77
C GLY A 400 -18.22 -11.61 -5.36
N ILE A 401 -17.27 -11.55 -6.30
CA ILE A 401 -15.90 -11.09 -6.07
C ILE A 401 -15.90 -9.57 -5.86
N CYS A 402 -15.32 -9.11 -4.75
CA CYS A 402 -15.09 -7.70 -4.49
C CYS A 402 -13.83 -7.20 -5.21
N VAL A 403 -13.72 -5.89 -5.42
CA VAL A 403 -12.53 -5.27 -6.02
C VAL A 403 -11.98 -4.15 -5.15
N ASN A 404 -10.68 -4.13 -4.91
CA ASN A 404 -10.02 -3.03 -4.22
C ASN A 404 -9.07 -2.35 -5.20
N LEU A 405 -9.41 -1.14 -5.64
CA LEU A 405 -8.81 -0.50 -6.83
C LEU A 405 -7.76 0.54 -6.44
N PHE A 406 -6.63 0.56 -7.14
CA PHE A 406 -5.53 1.46 -6.83
C PHE A 406 -5.64 2.78 -7.62
N ALA A 407 -6.67 3.58 -7.30
CA ALA A 407 -7.03 4.77 -8.07
C ALA A 407 -5.90 5.81 -8.26
N ASN A 408 -4.93 5.87 -7.34
CA ASN A 408 -3.82 6.82 -7.42
C ASN A 408 -2.89 6.59 -8.62
N HIS A 409 -2.87 5.38 -9.18
CA HIS A 409 -2.11 5.08 -10.39
C HIS A 409 -2.48 5.98 -11.56
N VAL A 410 -3.74 6.42 -11.64
CA VAL A 410 -4.19 7.35 -12.69
C VAL A 410 -3.43 8.67 -12.61
N TYR A 411 -3.29 9.25 -11.43
CA TYR A 411 -2.59 10.52 -11.26
C TYR A 411 -1.08 10.36 -11.41
N PHE A 412 -0.49 9.43 -10.67
CA PHE A 412 0.97 9.35 -10.56
C PHE A 412 1.61 8.74 -11.81
N TRP A 413 1.07 7.63 -12.33
CA TRP A 413 1.68 6.87 -13.44
C TRP A 413 0.82 6.85 -14.71
N GLY A 414 -0.32 7.56 -14.77
CA GLY A 414 -1.20 7.52 -15.94
C GLY A 414 -0.50 7.86 -17.24
N ASP A 415 0.37 8.89 -17.24
CA ASP A 415 1.17 9.27 -18.40
C ASP A 415 2.20 8.20 -18.76
N THR A 416 3.01 7.74 -17.80
CA THR A 416 3.96 6.64 -17.97
C THR A 416 3.29 5.38 -18.51
N HIS A 417 2.10 5.05 -18.01
CA HIS A 417 1.34 3.89 -18.45
C HIS A 417 0.84 4.02 -19.88
N ARG A 418 0.42 5.22 -20.25
CA ARG A 418 -0.05 5.55 -21.58
C ARG A 418 1.07 5.56 -22.62
N HIS A 419 2.26 6.01 -22.25
CA HIS A 419 3.38 6.24 -23.18
C HIS A 419 4.41 5.10 -23.20
N ASP A 420 4.76 4.56 -22.03
CA ASP A 420 5.96 3.74 -21.87
C ASP A 420 5.68 2.28 -21.54
N THR A 421 4.57 1.96 -20.87
CA THR A 421 4.31 0.58 -20.44
C THR A 421 3.19 -0.09 -21.23
N MET A 422 1.98 0.45 -21.23
CA MET A 422 0.80 -0.27 -21.76
C MET A 422 0.31 0.25 -23.10
N GLY A 423 0.63 1.51 -23.41
CA GLY A 423 0.14 2.19 -24.59
C GLY A 423 -1.27 2.76 -24.39
N PRO A 424 -1.71 3.68 -25.27
CA PRO A 424 -2.92 4.46 -25.10
C PRO A 424 -4.21 3.64 -25.08
N ALA A 425 -4.24 2.50 -25.77
CA ALA A 425 -5.44 1.67 -25.85
C ALA A 425 -5.72 0.97 -24.51
N LYS A 426 -4.70 0.31 -23.93
CA LYS A 426 -4.78 -0.37 -22.64
C LYS A 426 -4.97 0.63 -21.50
N ALA A 427 -4.24 1.75 -21.49
CA ALA A 427 -4.30 2.75 -20.43
C ALA A 427 -5.70 3.37 -20.23
N ARG A 428 -6.61 3.30 -21.20
CA ARG A 428 -8.03 3.71 -21.02
C ARG A 428 -8.79 2.89 -19.99
N HIS A 429 -8.34 1.68 -19.70
CA HIS A 429 -8.96 0.77 -18.72
C HIS A 429 -8.36 0.91 -17.31
N LEU A 430 -7.37 1.79 -17.13
CA LEU A 430 -6.62 1.95 -15.89
C LEU A 430 -7.57 2.23 -14.71
N ASP A 431 -7.53 1.35 -13.70
CA ASP A 431 -8.20 1.47 -12.40
C ASP A 431 -9.67 1.92 -12.50
N ALA A 432 -10.49 1.15 -13.21
CA ALA A 432 -11.84 1.52 -13.62
C ALA A 432 -12.90 1.52 -12.46
N VAL A 433 -12.73 2.36 -11.45
CA VAL A 433 -13.66 2.53 -10.31
C VAL A 433 -15.08 2.82 -10.76
N GLY A 434 -15.27 3.71 -11.73
CA GLY A 434 -16.60 4.01 -12.27
C GLY A 434 -17.31 2.80 -12.87
N THR A 435 -16.57 1.82 -13.42
CA THR A 435 -17.15 0.57 -13.91
C THR A 435 -17.64 -0.31 -12.75
N ALA A 436 -16.86 -0.45 -11.69
CA ALA A 436 -17.27 -1.18 -10.49
C ALA A 436 -18.54 -0.58 -9.85
N VAL A 437 -18.62 0.75 -9.76
CA VAL A 437 -19.80 1.48 -9.27
C VAL A 437 -21.03 1.18 -10.13
N ARG A 438 -20.95 1.39 -11.46
CA ARG A 438 -22.09 1.19 -12.37
C ARG A 438 -22.61 -0.25 -12.39
N MET A 439 -21.71 -1.23 -12.19
CA MET A 439 -22.08 -2.65 -12.14
C MET A 439 -22.51 -3.12 -10.75
N GLY A 440 -22.48 -2.24 -9.73
CA GLY A 440 -22.83 -2.58 -8.35
C GLY A 440 -21.92 -3.65 -7.75
N ILE A 441 -20.64 -3.64 -8.10
CA ILE A 441 -19.63 -4.54 -7.53
C ILE A 441 -19.20 -3.97 -6.18
N PRO A 442 -19.20 -4.76 -5.08
CA PRO A 442 -18.63 -4.31 -3.82
C PRO A 442 -17.17 -3.92 -4.02
N HIS A 443 -16.82 -2.68 -3.70
CA HIS A 443 -15.51 -2.14 -4.01
C HIS A 443 -14.99 -1.23 -2.91
N SER A 444 -13.67 -1.05 -2.92
CA SER A 444 -12.96 0.00 -2.20
C SER A 444 -11.87 0.59 -3.10
N ILE A 445 -11.26 1.69 -2.66
CA ILE A 445 -10.11 2.32 -3.31
C ILE A 445 -9.02 2.52 -2.26
N HIS A 446 -7.75 2.52 -2.68
CA HIS A 446 -6.62 2.59 -1.75
C HIS A 446 -5.44 3.38 -2.30
N SER A 447 -4.54 3.80 -1.40
CA SER A 447 -3.26 4.43 -1.76
C SER A 447 -2.08 3.47 -1.78
N ASP A 448 -2.23 2.26 -1.22
CA ASP A 448 -1.13 1.30 -1.09
C ASP A 448 0.13 1.89 -0.42
N ALA A 449 -0.05 2.78 0.57
CA ALA A 449 1.07 3.42 1.25
C ALA A 449 2.07 2.36 1.74
N PRO A 450 3.39 2.51 1.50
CA PRO A 450 4.10 3.72 1.07
C PRO A 450 4.19 3.97 -0.44
N VAL A 451 3.60 3.13 -1.30
CA VAL A 451 3.74 3.25 -2.77
C VAL A 451 3.24 4.62 -3.24
N THR A 452 2.09 5.06 -2.74
CA THR A 452 1.66 6.46 -2.86
C THR A 452 1.27 7.03 -1.50
N PRO A 453 1.34 8.37 -1.32
CA PRO A 453 1.02 8.99 -0.03
C PRO A 453 -0.36 8.60 0.50
N LEU A 454 -0.44 8.34 1.81
CA LEU A 454 -1.69 8.07 2.49
C LEU A 454 -2.56 9.34 2.54
N ALA A 455 -3.55 9.40 1.65
CA ALA A 455 -4.42 10.56 1.49
C ALA A 455 -5.80 10.17 0.90
N PRO A 456 -6.74 9.65 1.71
CA PRO A 456 -8.02 9.10 1.23
C PRO A 456 -8.84 10.08 0.38
N LEU A 457 -8.85 11.36 0.72
CA LEU A 457 -9.53 12.39 -0.07
C LEU A 457 -8.88 12.60 -1.44
N PHE A 458 -7.55 12.50 -1.51
CA PHE A 458 -6.84 12.54 -2.78
C PHE A 458 -7.12 11.27 -3.61
N THR A 459 -7.14 10.10 -2.97
CA THR A 459 -7.51 8.84 -3.63
C THR A 459 -8.93 8.89 -4.20
N MET A 460 -9.87 9.47 -3.45
CA MET A 460 -11.22 9.74 -3.93
C MET A 460 -11.22 10.71 -5.11
N TRP A 461 -10.44 11.79 -5.03
CA TRP A 461 -10.29 12.74 -6.13
C TRP A 461 -9.74 12.08 -7.40
N CYS A 462 -8.73 11.20 -7.28
CA CYS A 462 -8.19 10.42 -8.41
C CYS A 462 -9.27 9.54 -9.06
N ALA A 463 -10.06 8.84 -8.24
CA ALA A 463 -11.14 7.97 -8.73
C ALA A 463 -12.25 8.75 -9.45
N VAL A 464 -12.57 9.96 -8.98
CA VAL A 464 -13.63 10.81 -9.53
C VAL A 464 -13.19 11.55 -10.78
N ASN A 465 -12.04 12.24 -10.72
CA ASN A 465 -11.60 13.14 -11.78
C ASN A 465 -10.80 12.42 -12.87
N ARG A 466 -10.06 11.37 -12.49
CA ARG A 466 -9.18 10.59 -13.35
C ARG A 466 -8.24 11.44 -14.22
N ILE A 467 -7.62 12.44 -13.61
CA ILE A 467 -6.66 13.33 -14.29
C ILE A 467 -5.25 12.86 -13.96
N THR A 468 -4.37 12.74 -14.96
CA THR A 468 -2.94 12.44 -14.77
C THR A 468 -2.19 13.66 -14.21
N SER A 469 -0.98 13.49 -13.69
CA SER A 469 -0.20 14.62 -13.17
C SER A 469 0.15 15.68 -14.23
N SER A 470 0.18 15.32 -15.52
CA SER A 470 0.32 16.29 -16.63
C SER A 470 -1.01 16.91 -17.11
N GLY A 471 -2.15 16.48 -16.56
CA GLY A 471 -3.47 17.01 -16.90
C GLY A 471 -4.23 16.24 -17.98
N HIS A 472 -3.79 15.03 -18.36
CA HIS A 472 -4.52 14.16 -19.28
C HIS A 472 -5.72 13.50 -18.60
N VAL A 473 -6.78 13.19 -19.35
CA VAL A 473 -8.03 12.57 -18.87
C VAL A 473 -8.26 11.20 -19.51
#